data_AF-A0A314LA09-F1
#
_entry.id   AF-A0A314LA09-F1
#
_cell.length_a   1.000
_cell.length_b   1.000
_cell.length_c   1.000
_cell.angle_alpha   90.00
_cell.angle_beta   90.00
_cell.angle_gamma   90.00
#
_symmetry.space_group_name_H-M   'P 1'
#
loop_
_entity.id
_entity.type
_entity.pdbx_description
1 polymer ?
#
loop_
_entity_poly.entity_id
_entity_poly.type
_entity_poly.pdbx_seq_one_letter_code
_entity_poly.pdbx_strand_id
1 'polypeptide(L)'
;MMIRGATRMTRTVMGHMGPRYFSTAILRNDAGTGVMTGAAGFMHGVPVNPSEKALLTWVRHIPVMGSRSASTMALNDKQHDKKVENGGTAASGGGDGGDEKSVVSYWGVPPSKVTKEDGTEWKWNCFRPWETYKADLTIDLTKHHAPTTFLDKFAYWTVKALRYPTDIFFQRRYGCRAMMLETVAAVPGMVGGMLLHCKSLRRFEQSGGWIKALLEEAENERMHLMTFMEVAKPNWYERALVFAVQGVFFNAYFVTYLVSPKLAHRIVGYLEEEAIHSYTEFLKELDKGNIENVPAPAIAIDYWRLPKDSTLRDVVLVVRADEAHHRDVNHFASDIHYQGQQLKDSPAPIGYH
;
A
#
# COMPACT_ATOMS: atom_id res chain seq x y z
N MET A 1 43.86 -50.18 -4.99
CA MET A 1 43.26 -51.23 -4.13
C MET A 1 42.66 -50.52 -2.92
N MET A 2 41.33 -50.32 -2.82
CA MET A 2 40.31 -51.23 -2.23
C MET A 2 40.60 -51.47 -0.73
N ILE A 3 39.77 -51.18 0.31
CA ILE A 3 38.31 -51.31 0.60
C ILE A 3 38.06 -50.58 1.96
N ARG A 4 37.07 -49.67 2.15
CA ARG A 4 35.67 -49.81 2.65
C ARG A 4 35.43 -50.28 4.12
N GLY A 5 34.56 -49.55 4.84
CA GLY A 5 33.77 -49.99 6.03
C GLY A 5 33.84 -48.99 7.21
N ALA A 6 32.90 -48.06 7.46
CA ALA A 6 31.48 -48.18 7.87
C ALA A 6 31.27 -48.76 9.29
N THR A 7 30.91 -47.89 10.25
CA THR A 7 30.39 -48.28 11.58
C THR A 7 29.00 -47.70 11.77
N ARG A 8 28.05 -48.57 12.14
CA ARG A 8 26.63 -48.31 12.39
C ARG A 8 26.32 -48.79 13.81
N MET A 9 25.56 -48.01 14.59
CA MET A 9 24.73 -48.53 15.69
C MET A 9 23.46 -47.68 15.85
N THR A 10 22.44 -48.32 16.42
CA THR A 10 21.00 -48.18 16.21
C THR A 10 20.22 -48.00 17.52
N ARG A 11 19.09 -47.25 17.51
CA ARG A 11 17.78 -47.51 18.20
C ARG A 11 16.82 -46.31 17.95
N THR A 12 15.66 -46.38 17.27
CA THR A 12 14.27 -46.86 17.61
C THR A 12 13.71 -46.23 18.90
N VAL A 13 12.45 -45.74 19.09
CA VAL A 13 11.07 -45.80 18.51
C VAL A 13 10.36 -44.47 18.95
N MET A 14 9.38 -43.88 18.24
CA MET A 14 7.91 -43.79 18.57
C MET A 14 7.45 -42.35 18.25
N GLY A 15 6.30 -41.99 17.70
CA GLY A 15 5.12 -42.66 17.16
C GLY A 15 4.19 -41.53 16.67
N HIS A 16 3.81 -41.53 15.39
CA HIS A 16 2.82 -40.60 14.84
C HIS A 16 1.42 -41.22 14.97
N MET A 17 0.48 -40.50 15.59
CA MET A 17 -0.96 -40.73 15.49
C MET A 17 -1.60 -39.50 14.83
N GLY A 18 -2.42 -39.73 13.81
CA GLY A 18 -3.18 -38.72 13.04
C GLY A 18 -4.46 -38.26 13.76
N PRO A 19 -5.56 -37.86 13.07
CA PRO A 19 -5.93 -38.22 11.70
C PRO A 19 -6.28 -37.05 10.76
N ARG A 20 -6.16 -37.35 9.46
CA ARG A 20 -6.82 -36.69 8.34
C ARG A 20 -8.30 -37.06 8.31
N TYR A 21 -9.18 -36.11 8.00
CA TYR A 21 -10.50 -36.40 7.45
C TYR A 21 -10.66 -35.68 6.11
N PHE A 22 -10.58 -36.46 5.04
CA PHE A 22 -11.23 -36.18 3.75
C PHE A 22 -12.52 -37.00 3.75
N SER A 23 -13.66 -36.36 3.47
CA SER A 23 -14.91 -37.07 3.15
C SER A 23 -15.26 -36.84 1.68
N THR A 24 -15.10 -37.89 0.90
CA THR A 24 -15.76 -38.12 -0.39
C THR A 24 -17.14 -38.71 -0.15
N ALA A 25 -18.17 -38.20 -0.83
CA ALA A 25 -19.45 -38.87 -0.99
C ALA A 25 -19.66 -39.25 -2.46
N ILE A 26 -20.05 -40.50 -2.67
CA ILE A 26 -20.21 -41.21 -3.94
C ILE A 26 -21.59 -40.94 -4.56
N LEU A 27 -21.59 -40.93 -5.90
CA LEU A 27 -22.73 -40.96 -6.82
C LEU A 27 -23.72 -42.11 -6.56
N ARG A 28 -25.02 -41.82 -6.68
CA ARG A 28 -26.04 -42.82 -7.01
C ARG A 28 -26.75 -42.39 -8.29
N ASN A 29 -26.71 -43.29 -9.27
CA ASN A 29 -27.36 -43.23 -10.56
C ASN A 29 -28.77 -43.86 -10.41
N ASP A 30 -29.80 -43.25 -11.01
CA ASP A 30 -31.03 -43.95 -11.35
C ASP A 30 -31.60 -43.38 -12.66
N ALA A 31 -32.17 -44.27 -13.47
CA ALA A 31 -32.41 -44.10 -14.90
C ALA A 31 -33.89 -43.82 -15.26
N GLY A 32 -34.09 -43.23 -16.45
CA GLY A 32 -35.37 -43.13 -17.17
C GLY A 32 -36.17 -41.87 -16.80
N THR A 33 -36.59 -40.99 -17.71
CA THR A 33 -37.22 -41.20 -19.02
C THR A 33 -36.99 -39.95 -19.90
N GLY A 34 -36.75 -40.16 -21.19
CA GLY A 34 -36.55 -39.07 -22.16
C GLY A 34 -37.85 -38.54 -22.76
N VAL A 35 -37.77 -37.36 -23.39
CA VAL A 35 -38.43 -37.02 -24.67
C VAL A 35 -37.57 -35.97 -25.38
N MET A 36 -37.28 -36.26 -26.66
CA MET A 36 -36.71 -35.36 -27.66
C MET A 36 -37.76 -34.39 -28.24
N THR A 37 -37.33 -33.18 -28.60
CA THR A 37 -37.62 -32.43 -29.86
C THR A 37 -36.73 -31.16 -29.79
N GLY A 38 -35.80 -30.84 -30.70
CA GLY A 38 -35.93 -30.64 -32.16
C GLY A 38 -36.61 -29.27 -32.42
N ALA A 39 -36.11 -28.28 -33.14
CA ALA A 39 -35.00 -28.16 -34.10
C ALA A 39 -34.68 -26.67 -34.41
N ALA A 40 -33.52 -26.46 -35.08
CA ALA A 40 -33.08 -25.41 -36.03
C ALA A 40 -34.01 -24.21 -36.36
N GLY A 41 -33.54 -22.99 -36.71
CA GLY A 41 -32.29 -22.49 -37.29
C GLY A 41 -32.61 -21.32 -38.25
N PHE A 42 -31.58 -20.61 -38.76
CA PHE A 42 -31.57 -19.59 -39.85
C PHE A 42 -32.13 -18.18 -39.54
N MET A 43 -31.67 -17.05 -40.10
CA MET A 43 -30.41 -16.57 -40.71
C MET A 43 -30.55 -15.05 -40.99
N HIS A 44 -29.43 -14.32 -40.95
CA HIS A 44 -29.07 -13.11 -41.74
C HIS A 44 -29.87 -11.78 -41.67
N GLY A 45 -29.12 -10.66 -41.61
CA GLY A 45 -29.50 -9.40 -42.28
C GLY A 45 -29.21 -8.09 -41.53
N VAL A 46 -28.10 -7.42 -41.87
CA VAL A 46 -27.83 -5.96 -41.73
C VAL A 46 -27.70 -5.47 -43.20
N PRO A 47 -28.13 -4.26 -43.65
CA PRO A 47 -27.58 -2.98 -43.15
C PRO A 47 -28.40 -1.66 -43.31
N VAL A 48 -27.74 -0.58 -42.83
CA VAL A 48 -27.75 0.86 -43.23
C VAL A 48 -28.68 1.87 -42.52
N ASN A 49 -28.04 2.93 -41.99
CA ASN A 49 -28.57 4.24 -41.53
C ASN A 49 -29.03 5.15 -42.71
N PRO A 50 -29.89 6.16 -42.48
CA PRO A 50 -29.34 7.54 -42.38
C PRO A 50 -30.05 8.48 -41.38
N SER A 51 -29.22 9.32 -40.77
CA SER A 51 -29.37 10.70 -40.26
C SER A 51 -30.74 11.32 -39.94
N GLU A 52 -30.77 11.87 -38.71
CA GLU A 52 -31.23 13.21 -38.30
C GLU A 52 -32.73 13.54 -38.08
N LYS A 53 -32.97 14.03 -36.85
CA LYS A 53 -34.06 14.89 -36.34
C LYS A 53 -35.35 14.21 -35.85
N ALA A 54 -35.36 13.87 -34.56
CA ALA A 54 -36.52 14.09 -33.69
C ALA A 54 -36.03 14.51 -32.29
N LEU A 55 -35.97 15.82 -32.11
CA LEU A 55 -35.75 16.55 -30.87
C LEU A 55 -37.08 16.58 -30.10
N LEU A 56 -37.01 16.62 -28.76
CA LEU A 56 -38.11 16.69 -27.78
C LEU A 56 -38.57 15.33 -27.26
N THR A 57 -38.15 14.94 -26.06
CA THR A 57 -38.92 15.08 -24.80
C THR A 57 -38.14 14.38 -23.67
N TRP A 58 -38.24 14.90 -22.45
CA TRP A 58 -37.78 14.32 -21.16
C TRP A 58 -36.42 14.78 -20.60
N VAL A 59 -36.35 16.09 -20.30
CA VAL A 59 -35.66 16.59 -19.11
C VAL A 59 -36.71 16.81 -18.03
N ARG A 60 -36.75 15.94 -17.01
CA ARG A 60 -37.30 16.28 -15.68
C ARG A 60 -36.96 15.19 -14.66
N HIS A 61 -36.31 15.64 -13.57
CA HIS A 61 -36.30 15.10 -12.21
C HIS A 61 -34.93 14.71 -11.64
N ILE A 62 -34.25 15.75 -11.15
CA ILE A 62 -33.36 15.69 -9.98
C ILE A 62 -34.24 15.90 -8.73
N PRO A 63 -34.04 15.14 -7.64
CA PRO A 63 -34.27 15.69 -6.32
C PRO A 63 -33.02 15.63 -5.44
N VAL A 64 -32.72 16.79 -4.85
CA VAL A 64 -31.77 17.00 -3.76
C VAL A 64 -32.49 16.78 -2.42
N MET A 65 -31.80 16.06 -1.52
CA MET A 65 -31.92 15.94 -0.05
C MET A 65 -33.28 15.81 0.66
N GLY A 66 -33.38 14.75 1.48
CA GLY A 66 -34.27 14.66 2.64
C GLY A 66 -33.86 13.51 3.57
N SER A 67 -33.28 13.84 4.73
CA SER A 67 -32.95 12.91 5.82
C SER A 67 -34.17 12.14 6.31
N ARG A 68 -34.10 10.81 6.38
CA ARG A 68 -34.96 9.97 7.25
C ARG A 68 -34.21 8.74 7.76
N SER A 69 -33.88 8.78 9.04
CA SER A 69 -33.67 7.61 9.88
C SER A 69 -34.96 6.81 9.99
N ALA A 70 -34.91 5.48 9.81
CA ALA A 70 -35.74 4.51 10.53
C ALA A 70 -35.33 3.08 10.14
N SER A 71 -34.85 2.34 11.13
CA SER A 71 -34.59 0.90 11.09
C SER A 71 -35.88 0.07 11.16
N THR A 72 -35.70 -1.27 11.10
CA THR A 72 -36.60 -2.43 11.35
C THR A 72 -37.00 -3.16 10.05
N MET A 73 -36.94 -4.49 9.93
CA MET A 73 -36.95 -5.60 10.90
C MET A 73 -36.04 -6.74 10.40
N ALA A 74 -35.41 -7.49 11.32
CA ALA A 74 -35.12 -8.91 11.08
C ALA A 74 -35.45 -9.71 12.35
N LEU A 75 -36.04 -10.86 12.09
CA LEU A 75 -36.87 -11.71 12.94
C LEU A 75 -36.25 -12.18 14.27
N ASN A 76 -37.16 -12.31 15.22
CA ASN A 76 -37.01 -12.85 16.56
C ASN A 76 -36.91 -14.38 16.49
N ASP A 77 -35.90 -14.97 17.13
CA ASP A 77 -35.98 -16.35 17.63
C ASP A 77 -35.57 -16.34 19.10
N LYS A 78 -36.52 -16.74 19.96
CA LYS A 78 -36.36 -16.80 21.42
C LYS A 78 -35.63 -18.09 21.79
N GLN A 79 -34.55 -17.99 22.58
CA GLN A 79 -34.25 -19.03 23.56
C GLN A 79 -33.44 -18.54 24.77
N HIS A 80 -34.15 -18.53 25.91
CA HIS A 80 -33.74 -18.77 27.30
C HIS A 80 -32.51 -18.11 27.93
N ASP A 81 -32.82 -17.30 28.95
CA ASP A 81 -31.97 -16.84 30.05
C ASP A 81 -31.13 -17.96 30.71
N LYS A 82 -29.83 -17.66 30.89
CA LYS A 82 -29.09 -18.04 32.09
C LYS A 82 -28.16 -16.88 32.50
N LYS A 83 -28.53 -16.26 33.61
CA LYS A 83 -27.75 -15.31 34.40
C LYS A 83 -26.52 -16.04 34.94
N VAL A 84 -25.31 -15.55 34.61
CA VAL A 84 -24.09 -15.88 35.35
C VAL A 84 -23.49 -14.56 35.82
N GLU A 85 -23.72 -14.26 37.09
CA GLU A 85 -22.93 -13.31 37.86
C GLU A 85 -21.52 -13.86 37.97
N ASN A 86 -20.51 -13.03 37.72
CA ASN A 86 -19.22 -13.23 38.36
C ASN A 86 -18.62 -11.87 38.73
N GLY A 87 -18.54 -11.66 40.04
CA GLY A 87 -17.89 -10.52 40.64
C GLY A 87 -16.37 -10.58 40.48
N GLY A 88 -15.77 -9.41 40.44
CA GLY A 88 -14.32 -9.23 40.41
C GLY A 88 -13.96 -7.80 40.82
N THR A 89 -13.98 -7.59 42.13
CA THR A 89 -13.18 -6.60 42.90
C THR A 89 -12.75 -5.32 42.19
N ALA A 90 -13.49 -4.24 42.47
CA ALA A 90 -13.00 -2.88 42.37
C ALA A 90 -11.92 -2.66 43.45
N ALA A 91 -10.68 -2.42 43.02
CA ALA A 91 -9.67 -1.79 43.85
C ALA A 91 -9.49 -0.36 43.33
N SER A 92 -10.01 0.58 44.12
CA SER A 92 -9.84 2.02 43.96
C SER A 92 -8.39 2.42 44.21
N GLY A 93 -7.74 2.98 43.19
CA GLY A 93 -6.54 3.80 43.32
C GLY A 93 -6.81 5.15 42.66
N GLY A 94 -7.12 6.16 43.46
CA GLY A 94 -7.34 7.53 43.00
C GLY A 94 -6.03 8.21 42.62
N GLY A 95 -6.07 8.99 41.54
CA GLY A 95 -4.95 9.77 41.02
C GLY A 95 -5.41 10.70 39.90
N ASP A 96 -5.93 11.85 40.32
CA ASP A 96 -6.10 13.16 39.70
C ASP A 96 -5.74 13.40 38.20
N GLY A 97 -6.64 14.12 37.52
CA GLY A 97 -6.24 15.18 36.58
C GLY A 97 -6.33 14.89 35.07
N GLY A 98 -7.52 14.98 34.49
CA GLY A 98 -7.71 15.24 33.05
C GLY A 98 -8.77 14.37 32.40
N ASP A 99 -9.91 14.97 32.08
CA ASP A 99 -11.06 14.36 31.40
C ASP A 99 -10.71 14.04 29.93
N GLU A 100 -9.81 13.08 29.68
CA GLU A 100 -9.69 12.44 28.38
C GLU A 100 -10.89 11.49 28.24
N LYS A 101 -11.90 11.93 27.49
CA LYS A 101 -12.99 11.05 27.04
C LYS A 101 -12.41 9.96 26.15
N SER A 102 -11.86 8.92 26.77
CA SER A 102 -11.42 7.71 26.06
C SER A 102 -12.61 7.15 25.30
N VAL A 103 -12.41 6.87 24.01
CA VAL A 103 -13.48 6.31 23.18
C VAL A 103 -13.80 4.94 23.73
N VAL A 104 -14.95 4.82 24.40
CA VAL A 104 -15.46 3.54 24.88
C VAL A 104 -15.90 2.75 23.66
N SER A 105 -15.11 1.76 23.27
CA SER A 105 -15.50 0.84 22.21
C SER A 105 -16.72 0.03 22.66
N TYR A 106 -17.82 0.12 21.90
CA TYR A 106 -19.00 -0.72 22.10
C TYR A 106 -18.65 -2.21 22.11
N TRP A 107 -17.64 -2.60 21.32
CA TRP A 107 -17.13 -3.97 21.23
C TRP A 107 -16.07 -4.30 22.29
N GLY A 108 -15.81 -3.41 23.24
CA GLY A 108 -14.81 -3.60 24.29
C GLY A 108 -13.37 -3.66 23.79
N VAL A 109 -13.09 -3.15 22.58
CA VAL A 109 -11.72 -3.06 22.06
C VAL A 109 -10.96 -1.99 22.85
N PRO A 110 -10.01 -2.37 23.73
CA PRO A 110 -9.31 -1.39 24.55
C PRO A 110 -8.30 -0.62 23.68
N PRO A 111 -7.99 0.64 24.01
CA PRO A 111 -6.83 1.30 23.43
C PRO A 111 -5.57 0.49 23.78
N SER A 112 -4.82 0.07 22.76
CA SER A 112 -3.58 -0.68 22.96
C SER A 112 -2.50 0.25 23.52
N LYS A 113 -2.17 0.12 24.81
CA LYS A 113 -0.94 0.70 25.36
C LYS A 113 0.23 -0.14 24.89
N VAL A 114 1.06 0.43 24.03
CA VAL A 114 2.24 -0.22 23.47
C VAL A 114 3.48 0.43 24.09
N THR A 115 4.53 -0.36 24.34
CA THR A 115 5.81 0.13 24.87
C THR A 115 6.91 -0.04 23.84
N LYS A 116 7.93 0.80 23.93
CA LYS A 116 9.22 0.65 23.23
C LYS A 116 10.02 -0.54 23.77
N GLU A 117 11.07 -0.90 23.04
CA GLU A 117 12.06 -1.91 23.49
C GLU A 117 12.74 -1.52 24.81
N ASP A 118 12.85 -0.23 25.11
CA ASP A 118 13.41 0.30 26.36
C ASP A 118 12.39 0.39 27.53
N GLY A 119 11.15 -0.08 27.31
CA GLY A 119 10.07 -0.05 28.30
C GLY A 119 9.33 1.29 28.42
N THR A 120 9.74 2.32 27.69
CA THR A 120 9.01 3.60 27.67
C THR A 120 7.73 3.50 26.84
N GLU A 121 6.75 4.38 27.11
CA GLU A 121 5.47 4.36 26.39
C GLU A 121 5.63 4.75 24.93
N TRP A 122 4.97 3.99 24.03
CA TRP A 122 4.92 4.29 22.62
C TRP A 122 3.92 5.42 22.36
N LYS A 123 4.44 6.59 22.00
CA LYS A 123 3.63 7.80 21.82
C LYS A 123 2.86 7.88 20.50
N TRP A 124 3.11 6.98 19.54
CA TRP A 124 2.54 7.08 18.19
C TRP A 124 1.32 6.17 18.04
N ASN A 125 0.22 6.76 17.59
CA ASN A 125 -1.00 6.00 17.28
C ASN A 125 -1.05 5.51 15.82
N CYS A 126 -0.30 6.15 14.92
CA CYS A 126 -0.34 5.93 13.48
C CYS A 126 0.60 4.84 12.95
N PHE A 127 1.51 4.31 13.78
CA PHE A 127 2.35 3.16 13.49
C PHE A 127 2.78 2.49 14.80
N ARG A 128 3.43 1.34 14.72
CA ARG A 128 3.79 0.46 15.85
C ARG A 128 5.28 0.18 15.85
N PRO A 129 5.87 -0.21 17.01
CA PRO A 129 7.30 -0.45 17.11
C PRO A 129 7.85 -1.51 16.13
N TRP A 130 7.06 -2.53 15.79
CA TRP A 130 7.45 -3.58 14.85
C TRP A 130 7.38 -3.18 13.37
N GLU A 131 6.82 -2.00 13.06
CA GLU A 131 6.80 -1.41 11.72
C GLU A 131 8.00 -0.46 11.50
N THR A 132 8.81 -0.25 12.55
CA THR A 132 10.02 0.59 12.48
C THR A 132 11.24 -0.22 12.11
N TYR A 133 12.18 0.40 11.41
CA TYR A 133 13.36 -0.29 10.88
C TYR A 133 14.57 0.64 10.83
N LYS A 134 15.74 0.09 10.49
CA LYS A 134 16.94 0.88 10.17
C LYS A 134 17.14 0.81 8.66
N ALA A 135 17.13 1.95 7.98
CA ALA A 135 17.34 2.00 6.54
C ALA A 135 18.77 1.56 6.16
N ASP A 136 18.90 0.84 5.05
CA ASP A 136 20.19 0.44 4.49
C ASP A 136 20.82 1.57 3.68
N LEU A 137 21.70 2.30 4.34
CA LEU A 137 22.47 3.38 3.71
C LEU A 137 23.57 2.87 2.74
N THR A 138 23.77 1.56 2.61
CA THR A 138 24.74 0.97 1.67
C THR A 138 24.17 0.72 0.27
N ILE A 139 22.86 0.98 0.07
CA ILE A 139 22.20 0.84 -1.22
C ILE A 139 22.85 1.71 -2.31
N ASP A 140 23.01 1.13 -3.50
CA ASP A 140 23.65 1.83 -4.62
C ASP A 140 22.71 2.88 -5.21
N LEU A 141 22.99 4.14 -4.93
CA LEU A 141 22.24 5.30 -5.40
C LEU A 141 22.47 5.62 -6.89
N THR A 142 23.49 5.03 -7.52
CA THR A 142 23.89 5.34 -8.90
C THR A 142 23.24 4.46 -9.96
N LYS A 143 22.52 3.40 -9.55
CA LYS A 143 21.78 2.55 -10.49
C LYS A 143 20.78 3.38 -11.27
N HIS A 144 20.82 3.20 -12.58
CA HIS A 144 19.88 3.77 -13.54
C HIS A 144 19.40 2.66 -14.46
N HIS A 145 18.09 2.51 -14.62
CA HIS A 145 17.55 1.59 -15.60
C HIS A 145 17.56 2.23 -17.00
N ALA A 146 18.34 1.69 -17.93
CA ALA A 146 18.38 2.22 -19.30
C ALA A 146 17.03 2.03 -20.03
N PRO A 147 16.41 3.08 -20.60
CA PRO A 147 15.13 2.96 -21.30
C PRO A 147 15.31 2.29 -22.68
N THR A 148 15.21 0.96 -22.72
CA THR A 148 15.44 0.17 -23.94
C THR A 148 14.18 0.02 -24.79
N THR A 149 13.04 -0.31 -24.16
CA THR A 149 11.77 -0.53 -24.86
C THR A 149 11.02 0.77 -25.13
N PHE A 150 10.02 0.74 -26.02
CA PHE A 150 9.16 1.91 -26.28
C PHE A 150 8.46 2.40 -25.00
N LEU A 151 7.92 1.48 -24.20
CA LEU A 151 7.22 1.82 -22.96
C LEU A 151 8.18 2.36 -21.90
N ASP A 152 9.43 1.87 -21.83
CA ASP A 152 10.43 2.43 -20.91
C ASP A 152 10.82 3.85 -21.33
N LYS A 153 11.00 4.09 -22.63
CA LYS A 153 11.26 5.44 -23.16
C LYS A 153 10.10 6.38 -22.89
N PHE A 154 8.86 5.90 -23.05
CA PHE A 154 7.66 6.67 -22.72
C PHE A 154 7.64 7.01 -21.23
N ALA A 155 7.82 6.02 -20.35
CA ALA A 155 7.87 6.23 -18.89
C ALA A 155 8.95 7.26 -18.50
N TYR A 156 10.17 7.08 -18.99
CA TYR A 156 11.29 7.98 -18.73
C TYR A 156 10.98 9.41 -19.19
N TRP A 157 10.48 9.57 -20.42
CA TRP A 157 10.14 10.88 -20.95
C TRP A 157 8.98 11.53 -20.19
N THR A 158 7.97 10.77 -19.79
CA THR A 158 6.87 11.25 -18.93
C THR A 158 7.42 11.80 -17.62
N VAL A 159 8.30 11.08 -16.94
CA VAL A 159 8.90 11.53 -15.67
C VAL A 159 9.73 12.80 -15.88
N LYS A 160 10.58 12.85 -16.90
CA LYS A 160 11.36 14.04 -17.22
C LYS A 160 10.48 15.25 -17.57
N ALA A 161 9.37 15.02 -18.28
CA ALA A 161 8.41 16.06 -18.61
C ALA A 161 7.67 16.58 -17.36
N LEU A 162 7.30 15.71 -16.42
CA LEU A 162 6.68 16.09 -15.14
C LEU A 162 7.65 16.85 -14.23
N ARG A 163 8.95 16.57 -14.31
CA ARG A 163 9.97 17.29 -13.53
C ARG A 163 10.08 18.77 -13.92
N TYR A 164 10.00 19.10 -15.20
CA TYR A 164 10.18 20.48 -15.69
C TYR A 164 9.28 21.54 -15.01
N PRO A 165 7.93 21.40 -15.00
CA PRO A 165 7.06 22.37 -14.33
C PRO A 165 7.28 22.39 -12.81
N THR A 166 7.63 21.24 -12.22
CA THR A 166 7.90 21.09 -10.79
C THR A 166 9.15 21.89 -10.40
N ASP A 167 10.24 21.77 -11.16
CA ASP A 167 11.49 22.51 -10.92
C ASP A 167 11.26 24.03 -11.03
N ILE A 168 10.43 24.48 -11.98
CA ILE A 168 10.07 25.89 -12.14
C ILE A 168 9.22 26.41 -10.99
N PHE A 169 8.23 25.63 -10.54
CA PHE A 169 7.29 26.04 -9.50
C PHE A 169 7.96 26.14 -8.13
N PHE A 170 8.82 25.17 -7.78
CA PHE A 170 9.41 25.09 -6.44
C PHE A 170 10.77 25.78 -6.32
N GLN A 171 11.54 25.88 -7.41
CA GLN A 171 12.88 26.47 -7.40
C GLN A 171 13.73 25.97 -6.21
N ARG A 172 14.22 26.86 -5.35
CA ARG A 172 15.04 26.55 -4.17
C ARG A 172 14.25 26.22 -2.89
N ARG A 173 12.93 26.03 -2.96
CA ARG A 173 12.10 25.69 -1.78
C ARG A 173 12.11 24.17 -1.54
N TYR A 174 13.27 23.60 -1.21
CA TYR A 174 13.46 22.13 -1.09
C TYR A 174 12.52 21.46 -0.10
N GLY A 175 12.30 22.04 1.10
CA GLY A 175 11.39 21.46 2.09
C GLY A 175 9.92 21.44 1.61
N CYS A 176 9.44 22.54 1.00
CA CYS A 176 8.09 22.58 0.44
C CYS A 176 7.95 21.66 -0.78
N ARG A 177 9.01 21.54 -1.59
CA ARG A 177 9.06 20.64 -2.74
C ARG A 177 8.95 19.18 -2.30
N ALA A 178 9.80 18.74 -1.38
CA ALA A 178 9.80 17.39 -0.85
C ALA A 178 8.41 17.05 -0.32
N MET A 179 7.91 17.82 0.65
CA MET A 179 6.56 17.67 1.21
C MET A 179 5.47 17.55 0.13
N MET A 180 5.49 18.40 -0.91
CA MET A 180 4.47 18.32 -1.96
C MET A 180 4.61 17.10 -2.88
N LEU A 181 5.85 16.67 -3.18
CA LEU A 181 6.10 15.48 -3.99
C LEU A 181 5.73 14.20 -3.23
N GLU A 182 5.98 14.12 -1.92
CA GLU A 182 5.56 12.99 -1.07
C GLU A 182 4.05 12.74 -1.12
N THR A 183 3.23 13.79 -1.28
CA THR A 183 1.78 13.63 -1.42
C THR A 183 1.38 12.88 -2.69
N VAL A 184 2.22 12.92 -3.72
CA VAL A 184 2.01 12.24 -5.00
C VAL A 184 2.71 10.88 -4.99
N ALA A 185 3.90 10.78 -4.40
CA ALA A 185 4.69 9.55 -4.30
C ALA A 185 3.99 8.46 -3.46
N ALA A 186 3.16 8.82 -2.48
CA ALA A 186 2.35 7.86 -1.73
C ALA A 186 1.18 7.21 -2.54
N VAL A 187 0.85 7.73 -3.72
CA VAL A 187 -0.33 7.29 -4.50
C VAL A 187 -0.10 5.97 -5.26
N PRO A 188 1.02 5.77 -5.99
CA PRO A 188 1.26 4.58 -6.80
C PRO A 188 1.18 3.27 -6.04
N GLY A 189 1.88 3.15 -4.90
CA GLY A 189 1.85 1.95 -4.06
C GLY A 189 0.43 1.62 -3.58
N MET A 190 -0.35 2.63 -3.19
CA MET A 190 -1.74 2.46 -2.75
C MET A 190 -2.63 1.94 -3.90
N VAL A 191 -2.51 2.53 -5.10
CA VAL A 191 -3.28 2.12 -6.27
C VAL A 191 -2.91 0.70 -6.71
N GLY A 192 -1.61 0.41 -6.79
CA GLY A 192 -1.10 -0.91 -7.18
C GLY A 192 -1.51 -1.99 -6.18
N GLY A 193 -1.31 -1.74 -4.88
CA GLY A 193 -1.72 -2.62 -3.79
C GLY A 193 -3.22 -2.89 -3.79
N MET A 194 -4.05 -1.85 -3.93
CA MET A 194 -5.52 -1.97 -4.04
C MET A 194 -5.93 -2.82 -5.26
N LEU A 195 -5.37 -2.56 -6.44
CA LEU A 195 -5.72 -3.28 -7.66
C LEU A 195 -5.28 -4.75 -7.59
N LEU A 196 -4.10 -5.03 -7.05
CA LEU A 196 -3.63 -6.40 -6.80
C LEU A 196 -4.48 -7.11 -5.74
N HIS A 197 -4.89 -6.42 -4.68
CA HIS A 197 -5.79 -6.95 -3.66
C HIS A 197 -7.11 -7.38 -4.26
N CYS A 198 -7.77 -6.49 -5.00
CA CYS A 198 -9.02 -6.82 -5.68
C CYS A 198 -8.83 -7.93 -6.72
N LYS A 199 -7.71 -7.98 -7.45
CA LYS A 199 -7.40 -9.07 -8.39
C LYS A 199 -7.24 -10.42 -7.67
N SER A 200 -6.54 -10.44 -6.53
CA SER A 200 -6.33 -11.63 -5.69
C SER A 200 -7.68 -12.18 -5.21
N LEU A 201 -8.57 -11.32 -4.69
CA LEU A 201 -9.91 -11.72 -4.25
C LEU A 201 -10.75 -12.31 -5.38
N ARG A 202 -10.81 -11.64 -6.53
CA ARG A 202 -11.64 -12.08 -7.68
C ARG A 202 -11.16 -13.36 -8.33
N ARG A 203 -9.86 -13.67 -8.20
CA ARG A 203 -9.24 -14.88 -8.77
C ARG A 203 -9.01 -15.99 -7.75
N PHE A 204 -9.20 -15.72 -6.45
CA PHE A 204 -8.85 -16.63 -5.36
C PHE A 204 -7.37 -17.07 -5.40
N GLU A 205 -6.46 -16.13 -5.67
CA GLU A 205 -5.02 -16.37 -5.83
C GLU A 205 -4.20 -15.59 -4.80
N GLN A 206 -3.06 -16.14 -4.36
CA GLN A 206 -2.04 -15.39 -3.60
C GLN A 206 -1.36 -14.32 -4.47
N SER A 207 -0.74 -13.31 -3.84
CA SER A 207 -0.14 -12.14 -4.52
C SER A 207 1.39 -12.05 -4.46
N GLY A 208 2.08 -13.06 -3.93
CA GLY A 208 3.54 -13.13 -3.85
C GLY A 208 4.12 -12.15 -2.83
N GLY A 209 3.30 -11.60 -1.93
CA GLY A 209 3.71 -10.53 -1.02
C GLY A 209 3.60 -9.12 -1.61
N TRP A 210 3.30 -8.97 -2.90
CA TRP A 210 3.27 -7.66 -3.59
C TRP A 210 2.22 -6.69 -3.07
N ILE A 211 1.08 -7.18 -2.58
CA ILE A 211 0.09 -6.29 -1.92
C ILE A 211 0.72 -5.64 -0.70
N LYS A 212 1.45 -6.42 0.10
CA LYS A 212 2.09 -5.93 1.32
C LYS A 212 3.20 -4.93 0.96
N ALA A 213 4.11 -5.30 0.06
CA ALA A 213 5.21 -4.43 -0.35
C ALA A 213 4.73 -3.06 -0.89
N LEU A 214 3.71 -3.04 -1.74
CA LEU A 214 3.21 -1.78 -2.32
C LEU A 214 2.43 -0.91 -1.31
N LEU A 215 1.76 -1.53 -0.33
CA LEU A 215 1.11 -0.78 0.74
C LEU A 215 2.12 -0.27 1.78
N GLU A 216 3.20 -1.01 2.03
CA GLU A 216 4.32 -0.57 2.86
C GLU A 216 5.07 0.59 2.20
N GLU A 217 5.31 0.54 0.89
CA GLU A 217 5.83 1.67 0.10
C GLU A 217 4.93 2.91 0.25
N ALA A 218 3.62 2.78 0.01
CA ALA A 218 2.68 3.90 0.16
C ALA A 218 2.64 4.48 1.59
N GLU A 219 2.82 3.63 2.60
CA GLU A 219 2.94 4.07 3.98
C GLU A 219 4.28 4.76 4.26
N ASN A 220 5.37 4.24 3.72
CA ASN A 220 6.69 4.82 3.87
C ASN A 220 6.75 6.25 3.29
N GLU A 221 6.27 6.44 2.07
CA GLU A 221 6.09 7.75 1.42
C GLU A 221 5.22 8.70 2.28
N ARG A 222 4.15 8.18 2.90
CA ARG A 222 3.33 8.95 3.84
C ARG A 222 4.12 9.33 5.10
N MET A 223 5.04 8.50 5.56
CA MET A 223 5.90 8.80 6.72
C MET A 223 6.99 9.84 6.38
N HIS A 224 7.46 9.88 5.13
CA HIS A 224 8.29 10.98 4.62
C HIS A 224 7.52 12.30 4.71
N LEU A 225 6.29 12.34 4.18
CA LEU A 225 5.41 13.51 4.25
C LEU A 225 5.21 13.99 5.71
N MET A 226 4.82 13.08 6.61
CA MET A 226 4.58 13.43 8.01
C MET A 226 5.83 13.97 8.69
N THR A 227 7.00 13.46 8.34
CA THR A 227 8.28 13.95 8.84
C THR A 227 8.56 15.38 8.35
N PHE A 228 8.39 15.66 7.06
CA PHE A 228 8.63 17.00 6.52
C PHE A 228 7.58 18.02 6.95
N MET A 229 6.36 17.59 7.30
CA MET A 229 5.33 18.48 7.87
C MET A 229 5.69 19.05 9.23
N GLU A 230 6.53 18.36 10.01
CA GLU A 230 7.07 18.88 11.29
C GLU A 230 8.10 20.00 11.06
N VAL A 231 8.72 20.03 9.88
CA VAL A 231 9.75 21.02 9.50
C VAL A 231 9.15 22.18 8.71
N ALA A 232 8.15 21.92 7.85
CA ALA A 232 7.54 22.89 6.97
C ALA A 232 6.00 22.79 6.98
N LYS A 233 5.32 23.91 7.24
CA LYS A 233 3.85 23.96 7.24
C LYS A 233 3.32 24.45 5.89
N PRO A 234 2.44 23.69 5.21
CA PRO A 234 1.87 24.11 3.94
C PRO A 234 0.86 25.23 4.11
N ASN A 235 0.86 26.18 3.17
CA ASN A 235 -0.19 27.19 3.04
C ASN A 235 -1.48 26.58 2.49
N TRP A 236 -2.61 27.28 2.64
CA TRP A 236 -3.91 26.79 2.16
C TRP A 236 -3.95 26.53 0.64
N TYR A 237 -3.24 27.35 -0.15
CA TYR A 237 -3.18 27.19 -1.60
C TYR A 237 -2.31 25.99 -2.02
N GLU A 238 -1.26 25.66 -1.26
CA GLU A 238 -0.44 24.46 -1.46
C GLU A 238 -1.29 23.20 -1.18
N ARG A 239 -2.15 23.24 -0.15
CA ARG A 239 -3.11 22.17 0.13
C ARG A 239 -4.16 22.01 -0.96
N ALA A 240 -4.68 23.11 -1.50
CA ALA A 240 -5.60 23.08 -2.64
C ALA A 240 -4.92 22.50 -3.90
N LEU A 241 -3.65 22.85 -4.13
CA LEU A 241 -2.85 22.29 -5.22
C LEU A 241 -2.65 20.78 -5.04
N VAL A 242 -2.32 20.31 -3.84
CA VAL A 242 -2.23 18.87 -3.54
C VAL A 242 -3.52 18.15 -3.90
N PHE A 243 -4.68 18.67 -3.49
CA PHE A 243 -5.98 18.07 -3.83
C PHE A 243 -6.20 17.97 -5.35
N ALA A 244 -5.89 19.02 -6.09
CA ALA A 244 -6.03 19.03 -7.55
C ALA A 244 -5.07 18.03 -8.22
N VAL A 245 -3.79 18.04 -7.82
CA VAL A 245 -2.77 17.14 -8.38
C VAL A 245 -3.08 15.69 -8.06
N GLN A 246 -3.43 15.35 -6.81
CA GLN A 246 -3.84 14.00 -6.44
C GLN A 246 -5.08 13.56 -7.22
N GLY A 247 -6.08 14.45 -7.38
CA GLY A 247 -7.27 14.16 -8.17
C GLY A 247 -6.96 13.75 -9.61
N VAL A 248 -6.04 14.44 -10.28
CA VAL A 248 -5.63 14.10 -11.64
C VAL A 248 -4.72 12.86 -11.65
N PHE A 249 -3.67 12.86 -10.83
CA PHE A 249 -2.63 11.84 -10.83
C PHE A 249 -3.18 10.47 -10.42
N PHE A 250 -4.01 10.40 -9.37
CA PHE A 250 -4.65 9.15 -8.95
C PHE A 250 -5.41 8.49 -10.09
N ASN A 251 -6.27 9.25 -10.79
CA ASN A 251 -7.08 8.72 -11.87
C ASN A 251 -6.23 8.29 -13.07
N ALA A 252 -5.24 9.11 -13.45
CA ALA A 252 -4.31 8.79 -14.54
C ALA A 252 -3.48 7.54 -14.24
N TYR A 253 -2.93 7.43 -13.03
CA TYR A 253 -2.13 6.28 -12.59
C TYR A 253 -3.00 5.03 -12.46
N PHE A 254 -4.21 5.13 -11.92
CA PHE A 254 -5.18 4.04 -11.86
C PHE A 254 -5.49 3.44 -13.23
N VAL A 255 -5.79 4.27 -14.23
CA VAL A 255 -6.03 3.81 -15.60
C VAL A 255 -4.75 3.20 -16.19
N THR A 256 -3.60 3.82 -15.96
CA THR A 256 -2.31 3.31 -16.44
C THR A 256 -2.01 1.92 -15.88
N TYR A 257 -2.23 1.70 -14.58
CA TYR A 257 -2.00 0.41 -13.94
C TYR A 257 -2.99 -0.66 -14.42
N LEU A 258 -4.26 -0.30 -14.67
CA LEU A 258 -5.23 -1.22 -15.26
C LEU A 258 -4.84 -1.67 -16.67
N VAL A 259 -4.32 -0.75 -17.49
CA VAL A 259 -3.93 -1.02 -18.88
C VAL A 259 -2.58 -1.74 -18.95
N SER A 260 -1.61 -1.32 -18.14
CA SER A 260 -0.23 -1.80 -18.20
C SER A 260 0.48 -1.64 -16.85
N PRO A 261 0.41 -2.66 -15.96
CA PRO A 261 1.14 -2.66 -14.70
C PRO A 261 2.66 -2.47 -14.88
N LYS A 262 3.23 -3.06 -15.94
CA LYS A 262 4.66 -2.89 -16.27
C LYS A 262 5.04 -1.44 -16.55
N LEU A 263 4.18 -0.71 -17.25
CA LEU A 263 4.41 0.71 -17.51
C LEU A 263 4.26 1.52 -16.22
N ALA A 264 3.23 1.24 -15.43
CA ALA A 264 2.98 1.92 -14.17
C ALA A 264 4.18 1.78 -13.21
N HIS A 265 4.66 0.56 -12.97
CA HIS A 265 5.86 0.31 -12.17
C HIS A 265 7.11 0.97 -12.76
N ARG A 266 7.28 0.98 -14.09
CA ARG A 266 8.44 1.66 -14.70
C ARG A 266 8.40 3.19 -14.50
N ILE A 267 7.21 3.78 -14.55
CA ILE A 267 7.03 5.22 -14.27
C ILE A 267 7.46 5.52 -12.83
N VAL A 268 7.02 4.72 -11.85
CA VAL A 268 7.42 4.86 -10.45
C VAL A 268 8.93 4.70 -10.30
N GLY A 269 9.52 3.63 -10.86
CA GLY A 269 10.98 3.44 -10.79
C GLY A 269 11.78 4.64 -11.30
N TYR A 270 11.32 5.32 -12.36
CA TYR A 270 11.95 6.57 -12.80
C TYR A 270 11.61 7.79 -11.93
N LEU A 271 10.42 7.88 -11.33
CA LEU A 271 10.10 8.92 -10.35
C LEU A 271 11.08 8.85 -9.17
N GLU A 272 11.36 7.64 -8.68
CA GLU A 272 12.27 7.46 -7.53
C GLU A 272 13.73 7.75 -7.90
N GLU A 273 14.15 7.48 -9.14
CA GLU A 273 15.45 7.97 -9.62
C GLU A 273 15.56 9.51 -9.54
N GLU A 274 14.48 10.22 -9.87
CA GLU A 274 14.45 11.68 -9.72
C GLU A 274 14.35 12.12 -8.24
N ALA A 275 13.71 11.33 -7.38
CA ALA A 275 13.66 11.57 -5.93
C ALA A 275 15.06 11.44 -5.31
N ILE A 276 15.79 10.36 -5.61
CA ILE A 276 17.19 10.15 -5.16
C ILE A 276 18.08 11.34 -5.57
N HIS A 277 17.93 11.80 -6.82
CA HIS A 277 18.65 12.97 -7.31
C HIS A 277 18.26 14.23 -6.50
N SER A 278 16.98 14.46 -6.28
CA SER A 278 16.47 15.63 -5.55
C SER A 278 16.95 15.66 -4.10
N TYR A 279 16.95 14.52 -3.40
CA TYR A 279 17.47 14.41 -2.04
C TYR A 279 18.99 14.53 -1.98
N THR A 280 19.71 14.08 -3.02
CA THR A 280 21.15 14.31 -3.12
C THR A 280 21.48 15.80 -3.26
N GLU A 281 20.71 16.56 -4.05
CA GLU A 281 20.86 18.01 -4.12
C GLU A 281 20.47 18.68 -2.79
N PHE A 282 19.43 18.20 -2.10
CA PHE A 282 19.07 18.70 -0.76
C PHE A 282 20.24 18.50 0.22
N LEU A 283 20.86 17.33 0.27
CA LEU A 283 22.04 17.08 1.12
C LEU A 283 23.19 18.03 0.81
N LYS A 284 23.45 18.32 -0.47
CA LYS A 284 24.49 19.29 -0.86
C LYS A 284 24.20 20.70 -0.35
N GLU A 285 22.95 21.13 -0.34
CA GLU A 285 22.57 22.45 0.16
C GLU A 285 22.62 22.53 1.70
N LEU A 286 22.30 21.44 2.40
CA LEU A 286 22.54 21.30 3.85
C LEU A 286 24.03 21.36 4.17
N ASP A 287 24.87 20.62 3.43
CA ASP A 287 26.32 20.55 3.64
C ASP A 287 27.02 21.91 3.36
N LYS A 288 26.46 22.72 2.47
CA LYS A 288 26.92 24.11 2.23
C LYS A 288 26.44 25.10 3.29
N GLY A 289 25.50 24.72 4.15
CA GLY A 289 24.86 25.62 5.13
C GLY A 289 23.83 26.57 4.53
N ASN A 290 23.36 26.33 3.30
CA ASN A 290 22.29 27.13 2.69
C ASN A 290 20.91 26.80 3.28
N ILE A 291 20.77 25.61 3.89
CA ILE A 291 19.60 25.17 4.63
C ILE A 291 20.05 24.84 6.06
N GLU A 292 19.31 25.31 7.05
CA GLU A 292 19.60 25.05 8.46
C GLU A 292 19.42 23.56 8.79
N ASN A 293 20.45 22.94 9.37
CA ASN A 293 20.40 21.56 9.80
C ASN A 293 19.81 21.42 11.21
N VAL A 294 18.48 21.53 11.29
CA VAL A 294 17.72 21.45 12.55
C VAL A 294 17.72 20.02 13.14
N PRO A 295 17.41 19.83 14.44
CA PRO A 295 17.21 18.51 15.02
C PRO A 295 16.15 17.68 14.28
N ALA A 296 16.37 16.37 14.17
CA ALA A 296 15.43 15.47 13.50
C ALA A 296 14.06 15.46 14.22
N PRO A 297 12.94 15.50 13.48
CA PRO A 297 11.62 15.33 14.07
C PRO A 297 11.53 14.00 14.83
N ALA A 298 10.85 14.01 15.97
CA ALA A 298 10.81 12.82 16.82
C ALA A 298 10.13 11.61 16.15
N ILE A 299 9.23 11.87 15.18
CA ILE A 299 8.58 10.83 14.37
C ILE A 299 9.60 10.10 13.50
N ALA A 300 10.55 10.84 12.92
CA ALA A 300 11.63 10.27 12.11
C ALA A 300 12.58 9.44 12.96
N ILE A 301 12.93 9.94 14.15
CA ILE A 301 13.81 9.22 15.09
C ILE A 301 13.22 7.85 15.44
N ASP A 302 11.94 7.81 15.78
CA ASP A 302 11.30 6.56 16.18
C ASP A 302 11.01 5.64 14.98
N TYR A 303 10.64 6.18 13.81
CA TYR A 303 10.30 5.40 12.61
C TYR A 303 11.53 4.74 11.96
N TRP A 304 12.61 5.50 11.74
CA TRP A 304 13.87 4.99 11.16
C TRP A 304 14.90 4.56 12.22
N ARG A 305 14.49 4.48 13.49
CA ARG A 305 15.33 4.08 14.63
C ARG A 305 16.67 4.84 14.67
N LEU A 306 16.63 6.15 14.40
CA LEU A 306 17.81 7.02 14.39
C LEU A 306 18.33 7.29 15.80
N PRO A 307 19.62 7.66 15.95
CA PRO A 307 20.13 8.26 17.19
C PRO A 307 19.30 9.46 17.66
N LYS A 308 19.24 9.69 18.98
CA LYS A 308 18.42 10.77 19.57
C LYS A 308 18.92 12.18 19.23
N ASP A 309 20.19 12.29 18.88
CA ASP A 309 20.89 13.52 18.48
C ASP A 309 20.95 13.71 16.95
N SER A 310 20.24 12.87 16.19
CA SER A 310 20.16 13.00 14.73
C SER A 310 19.56 14.33 14.28
N THR A 311 19.97 14.73 13.09
CA THR A 311 19.64 16.01 12.46
C THR A 311 18.79 15.82 11.20
N LEU A 312 18.27 16.92 10.63
CA LEU A 312 17.55 16.91 9.36
C LEU A 312 18.37 16.25 8.25
N ARG A 313 19.69 16.44 8.24
CA ARG A 313 20.60 15.78 7.31
C ARG A 313 20.53 14.24 7.41
N ASP A 314 20.49 13.70 8.61
CA ASP A 314 20.40 12.25 8.84
C ASP A 314 19.06 11.68 8.39
N VAL A 315 17.99 12.46 8.59
CA VAL A 315 16.64 12.14 8.07
C VAL A 315 16.65 12.09 6.55
N VAL A 316 17.24 13.10 5.88
CA VAL A 316 17.32 13.12 4.42
C VAL A 316 18.16 11.95 3.88
N LEU A 317 19.18 11.49 4.61
CA LEU A 317 19.96 10.31 4.22
C LEU A 317 19.12 9.03 4.21
N VAL A 318 18.32 8.78 5.25
CA VAL A 318 17.47 7.57 5.32
C VAL A 318 16.30 7.64 4.34
N VAL A 319 15.66 8.81 4.20
CA VAL A 319 14.62 9.02 3.18
C VAL A 319 15.16 8.72 1.78
N ARG A 320 16.34 9.24 1.43
CA ARG A 320 16.98 8.95 0.13
C ARG A 320 17.28 7.45 -0.07
N ALA A 321 17.56 6.71 1.00
CA ALA A 321 17.76 5.27 0.91
C ALA A 321 16.43 4.53 0.65
N ASP A 322 15.35 4.96 1.30
CA ASP A 322 13.99 4.46 1.01
C ASP A 322 13.63 4.68 -0.47
N GLU A 323 13.93 5.86 -1.04
CA GLU A 323 13.70 6.11 -2.47
C GLU A 323 14.47 5.14 -3.38
N ALA A 324 15.72 4.84 -3.02
CA ALA A 324 16.53 3.88 -3.77
C ALA A 324 15.98 2.45 -3.65
N HIS A 325 15.38 2.13 -2.52
CA HIS A 325 14.66 0.88 -2.32
C HIS A 325 13.40 0.83 -3.20
N HIS A 326 12.54 1.84 -3.16
CA HIS A 326 11.34 1.94 -4.00
C HIS A 326 11.66 1.89 -5.50
N ARG A 327 12.75 2.56 -5.92
CA ARG A 327 13.31 2.47 -7.27
C ARG A 327 13.58 1.01 -7.67
N ASP A 328 14.36 0.30 -6.87
CA ASP A 328 14.80 -1.07 -7.15
C ASP A 328 13.59 -2.01 -7.21
N VAL A 329 12.65 -1.88 -6.26
CA VAL A 329 11.43 -2.71 -6.20
C VAL A 329 10.51 -2.47 -7.39
N ASN A 330 10.27 -1.21 -7.78
CA ASN A 330 9.39 -0.90 -8.89
C ASN A 330 10.01 -1.25 -10.25
N HIS A 331 11.31 -1.02 -10.46
CA HIS A 331 11.98 -1.53 -11.67
C HIS A 331 11.93 -3.06 -11.74
N PHE A 332 12.14 -3.75 -10.62
CA PHE A 332 12.01 -5.22 -10.55
C PHE A 332 10.59 -5.71 -10.87
N ALA A 333 9.56 -5.05 -10.32
CA ALA A 333 8.16 -5.35 -10.62
C ALA A 333 7.84 -5.22 -12.12
N SER A 334 8.38 -4.16 -12.74
CA SER A 334 8.27 -3.94 -14.18
C SER A 334 8.96 -5.06 -14.97
N ASP A 335 10.18 -5.44 -14.58
CA ASP A 335 10.96 -6.49 -15.23
C ASP A 335 10.29 -7.86 -15.19
N ILE A 336 9.67 -8.25 -14.06
CA ILE A 336 8.88 -9.48 -13.95
C ILE A 336 7.82 -9.54 -15.06
N HIS A 337 7.10 -8.43 -15.26
CA HIS A 337 6.08 -8.36 -16.30
C HIS A 337 6.66 -8.36 -17.72
N TYR A 338 7.81 -7.72 -17.96
CA TYR A 338 8.49 -7.77 -19.26
C TYR A 338 9.02 -9.17 -19.60
N GLN A 339 9.42 -9.94 -18.59
CA GLN A 339 9.84 -11.34 -18.74
C GLN A 339 8.65 -12.31 -18.93
N GLY A 340 7.41 -11.80 -18.98
CA GLY A 340 6.20 -12.61 -19.14
C GLY A 340 5.79 -13.36 -17.87
N GLN A 341 6.40 -13.05 -16.73
CA GLN A 341 6.07 -13.65 -15.45
C GLN A 341 4.96 -12.86 -14.73
N GLN A 342 4.35 -13.48 -13.73
CA GLN A 342 3.39 -12.82 -12.84
C GLN A 342 4.03 -12.56 -11.49
N LEU A 343 3.66 -11.43 -10.87
CA LEU A 343 4.12 -11.04 -9.54
C LEU A 343 3.91 -12.14 -8.47
N LYS A 344 2.84 -12.94 -8.56
CA LYS A 344 2.59 -14.04 -7.62
C LYS A 344 3.63 -15.17 -7.67
N ASP A 345 4.35 -15.31 -8.78
CA ASP A 345 5.34 -16.36 -9.01
C ASP A 345 6.78 -15.87 -8.73
N SER A 346 6.96 -14.56 -8.59
CA SER A 346 8.22 -13.90 -8.23
C SER A 346 8.01 -13.09 -6.94
N PRO A 347 8.32 -13.65 -5.75
CA PRO A 347 8.01 -13.01 -4.48
C PRO A 347 8.55 -11.59 -4.37
N ALA A 348 7.75 -10.69 -3.78
CA ALA A 348 8.18 -9.34 -3.46
C ALA A 348 9.32 -9.39 -2.43
N PRO A 349 10.32 -8.50 -2.52
CA PRO A 349 11.43 -8.44 -1.57
C PRO A 349 11.01 -7.78 -0.24
N ILE A 350 10.07 -8.38 0.48
CA ILE A 350 9.59 -7.84 1.78
C ILE A 350 10.75 -7.83 2.79
N GLY A 351 10.92 -6.71 3.49
CA GLY A 351 11.99 -6.52 4.47
C GLY A 351 13.34 -6.14 3.88
N TYR A 352 13.41 -5.92 2.56
CA TYR A 352 14.49 -5.15 1.95
C TYR A 352 14.23 -3.68 2.31
N HIS A 353 15.13 -3.04 3.05
CA HIS A 353 15.04 -1.65 3.50
C HIS A 353 16.45 -1.12 3.72
#